data_AF-A0A512J134-F1
#
_entry.id   AF-A0A512J134-F1
#
_cell.length_a   1.000
_cell.length_b   1.000
_cell.length_c   1.000
_cell.angle_alpha   90.00
_cell.angle_beta   90.00
_cell.angle_gamma   90.00
#
_symmetry.space_group_name_H-M   'P 1'
#
loop_
_entity.id
_entity.type
_entity.pdbx_description
1 polymer ?
#
loop_
_entity_poly.entity_id
_entity_poly.type
_entity_poly.pdbx_seq_one_letter_code
_entity_poly.pdbx_strand_id
1 'polypeptide(L)'
;MPGPPARRPRPMSDPATLDRAACLDEQISFALRTAAAVHEEHGNADAAASLREQARLHSLRATRLRALSEVRSAEAAEVVAVVVARQGA
;
A
#
# COMPACT_ATOMS: atom_id res chain seq x y z
N MET A 1 -33.64 21.17 -15.81
CA MET A 1 -32.22 21.16 -15.40
C MET A 1 -31.84 19.75 -14.99
N PRO A 2 -31.01 19.01 -15.76
CA PRO A 2 -30.52 17.71 -15.32
C PRO A 2 -29.59 17.92 -14.11
N GLY A 3 -29.81 17.14 -13.04
CA GLY A 3 -29.02 17.21 -11.81
C GLY A 3 -27.55 16.82 -12.03
N PRO A 4 -26.64 17.20 -11.12
CA PRO A 4 -25.22 16.87 -11.24
C PRO A 4 -25.04 15.35 -11.32
N PRO A 5 -24.12 14.85 -12.17
CA PRO A 5 -23.91 13.42 -12.31
C PRO A 5 -23.52 12.85 -10.94
N ALA A 6 -24.22 11.79 -10.52
CA ALA A 6 -23.89 11.04 -9.33
C ALA A 6 -22.40 10.68 -9.40
N ARG A 7 -21.60 11.22 -8.47
CA ARG A 7 -20.19 10.86 -8.34
C ARG A 7 -20.18 9.34 -8.15
N ARG A 8 -19.76 8.60 -9.19
CA ARG A 8 -19.52 7.16 -9.05
C ARG A 8 -18.60 7.00 -7.85
N PRO A 9 -18.94 6.18 -6.85
CA PRO A 9 -18.03 5.88 -5.77
C PRO A 9 -16.73 5.41 -6.43
N ARG A 10 -15.62 6.08 -6.11
CA ARG A 10 -14.30 5.58 -6.53
C ARG A 10 -14.25 4.11 -6.07
N PRO A 11 -13.77 3.17 -6.89
CA PRO A 11 -13.59 1.81 -6.43
C PRO A 11 -12.77 1.87 -5.15
N MET A 12 -13.38 1.52 -4.03
CA MET A 12 -12.69 1.35 -2.76
C MET A 12 -11.66 0.24 -3.02
N SER A 13 -10.37 0.56 -2.91
CA SER A 13 -9.32 -0.42 -3.18
C SER A 13 -9.50 -1.62 -2.25
N ASP A 14 -9.70 -2.79 -2.84
CA ASP A 14 -9.81 -4.09 -2.16
C ASP A 14 -8.54 -4.32 -1.30
N PRO A 15 -8.65 -4.82 -0.04
CA PRO A 15 -7.50 -5.20 0.78
C PRO A 15 -6.46 -6.03 0.02
N ALA A 16 -6.88 -6.98 -0.82
CA ALA A 16 -5.94 -7.78 -1.62
C ALA A 16 -5.12 -6.94 -2.61
N THR A 17 -5.71 -5.85 -3.14
CA THR A 17 -5.00 -4.90 -4.01
C THR A 17 -4.00 -4.06 -3.20
N LEU A 18 -4.37 -3.67 -1.97
CA LEU A 18 -3.50 -2.93 -1.07
C LEU A 18 -2.28 -3.76 -0.64
N ASP A 19 -2.48 -5.03 -0.31
CA ASP A 19 -1.40 -5.95 0.05
C ASP A 19 -0.45 -6.22 -1.11
N ARG A 20 -1.01 -6.40 -2.32
CA ARG A 20 -0.18 -6.55 -3.52
C ARG A 20 0.67 -5.31 -3.79
N ALA A 21 0.10 -4.12 -3.60
CA ALA A 21 0.84 -2.86 -3.74
C ALA A 21 1.93 -2.73 -2.66
N ALA A 22 1.66 -3.13 -1.42
CA ALA A 22 2.66 -3.14 -0.35
C ALA A 22 3.84 -4.07 -0.66
N CYS A 23 3.55 -5.26 -1.18
CA CYS A 23 4.57 -6.22 -1.59
C CYS A 23 5.48 -5.67 -2.70
N LEU A 24 4.90 -4.95 -3.67
CA LEU A 24 5.67 -4.28 -4.72
C LEU A 24 6.57 -3.18 -4.16
N ASP A 25 6.06 -2.34 -3.26
CA ASP A 25 6.85 -1.29 -2.61
C ASP A 25 8.02 -1.88 -1.78
N GLU A 26 7.84 -3.04 -1.16
CA GLU A 26 8.92 -3.77 -0.47
C GLU A 26 9.99 -4.28 -1.43
N GLN A 27 9.59 -4.86 -2.57
CA GLN A 27 10.54 -5.31 -3.60
C GLN A 27 11.33 -4.14 -4.19
N ILE A 28 10.66 -3.00 -4.44
CA ILE A 28 11.33 -1.78 -4.90
C ILE A 28 12.30 -1.26 -3.82
N SER A 29 11.87 -1.20 -2.57
CA SER A 29 12.73 -0.79 -1.44
C SER A 29 13.97 -1.68 -1.28
N PHE A 30 13.82 -2.99 -1.50
CA PHE A 30 14.95 -3.92 -1.50
C PHE A 30 15.91 -3.64 -2.66
N ALA A 31 15.41 -3.54 -3.88
CA ALA A 31 16.23 -3.26 -5.06
C ALA A 31 17.00 -1.93 -4.95
N LEU A 32 16.35 -0.89 -4.42
CA LEU A 32 16.98 0.41 -4.19
C LEU A 32 18.10 0.35 -3.14
N ARG A 33 17.93 -0.46 -2.08
CA ARG A 33 19.00 -0.69 -1.08
C ARG A 33 20.19 -1.42 -1.68
N THR A 34 19.95 -2.42 -2.53
CA THR A 34 21.02 -3.13 -3.23
C THR A 34 21.76 -2.19 -4.18
N ALA A 35 21.04 -1.37 -4.96
CA ALA A 35 21.65 -0.37 -5.83
C ALA A 35 22.46 0.67 -5.04
N ALA A 36 21.95 1.12 -3.89
CA ALA A 36 22.67 2.04 -3.01
C ALA A 36 24.00 1.45 -2.53
N ALA A 37 24.02 0.18 -2.12
CA ALA A 37 25.25 -0.50 -1.71
C ALA A 37 26.28 -0.55 -2.84
N VAL A 38 25.86 -0.85 -4.07
CA VAL A 38 26.75 -0.81 -5.25
C VAL A 38 27.33 0.60 -5.44
N HIS A 39 26.51 1.65 -5.32
CA HIS A 39 27.03 3.02 -5.45
C HIS A 39 28.03 3.39 -4.35
N GLU A 40 27.86 2.91 -3.12
CA GLU A 40 28.85 3.10 -2.06
C GLU A 40 30.18 2.43 -2.34
N GLU A 41 30.16 1.18 -2.84
CA GLU A 41 31.38 0.45 -3.22
C GLU A 41 32.18 1.20 -4.30
N HIS A 42 31.49 1.94 -5.16
CA HIS A 42 32.10 2.78 -6.20
C HIS A 42 32.43 4.22 -5.74
N GLY A 43 32.26 4.53 -4.44
CA GLY A 43 32.54 5.86 -3.88
C GLY A 43 31.51 6.94 -4.23
N ASN A 44 30.37 6.58 -4.80
CA ASN A 44 29.31 7.50 -5.20
C ASN A 44 28.32 7.76 -4.03
N ALA A 45 28.79 8.46 -3.00
CA ALA A 45 28.04 8.68 -1.76
C ALA A 45 26.69 9.39 -1.96
N ASP A 46 26.63 10.41 -2.82
CA ASP A 46 25.38 11.15 -3.09
C ASP A 46 24.31 10.28 -3.76
N ALA A 47 24.73 9.46 -4.73
CA ALA A 47 23.84 8.51 -5.41
C ALA A 47 23.31 7.46 -4.43
N ALA A 48 24.18 6.92 -3.58
CA ALA A 48 23.79 5.96 -2.55
C ALA A 48 22.81 6.58 -1.53
N ALA A 49 23.04 7.81 -1.10
CA ALA A 49 22.14 8.52 -0.18
C ALA A 49 20.76 8.75 -0.79
N SER A 50 20.69 9.19 -2.04
CA SER A 50 19.44 9.38 -2.79
C SER A 50 18.64 8.08 -2.90
N LEU A 51 19.29 6.98 -3.29
CA LEU A 51 18.65 5.66 -3.41
C LEU A 51 18.14 5.13 -2.07
N ARG A 52 18.87 5.39 -0.97
CA ARG A 52 18.41 5.03 0.38
C ARG A 52 17.16 5.79 0.80
N GLU A 53 17.10 7.08 0.53
CA GLU A 53 15.90 7.85 0.86
C GLU A 53 14.70 7.37 0.05
N GLN A 54 14.89 7.07 -1.24
CA GLN A 54 13.84 6.45 -2.06
C GLN A 54 13.40 5.09 -1.48
N ALA A 55 14.35 4.24 -1.08
CA ALA A 55 14.04 2.95 -0.45
C ALA A 55 13.23 3.12 0.84
N ARG A 56 13.55 4.13 1.65
CA ARG A 56 12.86 4.48 2.89
C ARG A 56 11.41 4.91 2.62
N LEU A 57 11.19 5.74 1.60
CA LEU A 57 9.85 6.19 1.20
C LEU A 57 8.98 5.02 0.73
N HIS A 58 9.53 4.11 -0.08
CA HIS A 58 8.82 2.90 -0.50
C HIS A 58 8.49 1.99 0.69
N SER A 59 9.43 1.81 1.63
CA SER A 59 9.18 1.03 2.85
C SER A 59 8.06 1.65 3.71
N LEU A 60 8.02 2.98 3.84
CA LEU A 60 6.97 3.68 4.55
C LEU A 60 5.62 3.52 3.86
N ARG A 61 5.61 3.60 2.52
CA ARG A 61 4.40 3.40 1.72
C ARG A 61 3.87 1.97 1.87
N ALA A 62 4.72 0.95 1.81
CA ALA A 62 4.34 -0.43 2.05
C ALA A 62 3.68 -0.62 3.43
N THR A 63 4.30 -0.06 4.47
CA THR A 63 3.76 -0.10 5.85
C THR A 63 2.37 0.52 5.92
N ARG A 64 2.19 1.68 5.28
CA ARG A 64 0.89 2.36 5.22
C ARG A 64 -0.15 1.54 4.47
N LEU A 65 0.22 0.90 3.36
CA LEU A 65 -0.68 0.08 2.56
C LEU A 65 -1.15 -1.16 3.33
N ARG A 66 -0.25 -1.83 4.06
CA ARG A 66 -0.61 -2.95 4.95
C ARG A 66 -1.60 -2.52 6.03
N ALA A 67 -1.33 -1.41 6.72
CA ALA A 67 -2.24 -0.88 7.73
C ALA A 67 -3.63 -0.55 7.16
N LEU A 68 -3.69 0.00 5.93
CA LEU A 68 -4.97 0.23 5.25
C LEU A 68 -5.66 -1.09 4.86
N SER A 69 -4.91 -2.11 4.43
CA SER A 69 -5.47 -3.43 4.14
C SER A 69 -6.10 -4.06 5.38
N GLU A 70 -5.41 -4.02 6.52
CA GLU A 70 -5.89 -4.54 7.80
C GLU A 70 -7.19 -3.87 8.24
N VAL A 71 -7.25 -2.53 8.19
CA VAL A 71 -8.47 -1.77 8.52
C VAL A 71 -9.63 -2.18 7.60
N ARG A 72 -9.37 -2.34 6.30
CA ARG A 72 -10.41 -2.75 5.34
C ARG A 72 -10.87 -4.18 5.52
N SER A 73 -9.96 -5.07 5.87
CA SER A 73 -10.29 -6.47 6.19
C SER A 73 -11.18 -6.54 7.43
N ALA A 74 -10.88 -5.74 8.46
CA ALA A 74 -11.69 -5.66 9.67
C ALA A 74 -13.10 -5.09 9.38
N GLU A 75 -13.20 -3.99 8.62
CA GLU A 75 -14.49 -3.42 8.20
C GLU A 75 -15.34 -4.44 7.41
N ALA A 76 -14.72 -5.19 6.49
CA ALA A 76 -15.41 -6.22 5.72
C ALA A 76 -15.91 -7.37 6.61
N ALA A 77 -15.11 -7.81 7.59
CA ALA A 77 -15.49 -8.85 8.54
C ALA A 77 -16.67 -8.41 9.43
N GLU A 78 -16.69 -7.16 9.88
CA GLU A 78 -17.79 -6.60 10.66
C GLU A 78 -19.11 -6.61 9.87
N VAL A 79 -19.06 -6.15 8.60
CA VAL A 79 -20.24 -6.17 7.72
C VAL A 79 -20.76 -7.59 7.52
N VAL A 80 -19.87 -8.56 7.28
CA VAL A 80 -20.24 -9.97 7.13
C VAL A 80 -20.89 -10.50 8.43
N ALA A 81 -20.32 -10.20 9.60
CA ALA A 81 -20.87 -10.62 10.88
C ALA A 81 -22.29 -10.07 11.11
N VAL A 82 -22.53 -8.79 10.79
CA VAL A 82 -23.86 -8.16 10.88
C VAL A 82 -24.85 -8.81 9.92
N VAL A 83 -24.43 -9.11 8.69
CA VAL A 83 -25.29 -9.74 7.68
C VAL A 83 -25.67 -11.16 8.10
N VAL A 84 -24.71 -11.95 8.59
CA VAL A 84 -24.96 -13.32 9.09
C VAL A 84 -25.91 -13.30 10.28
N ALA A 85 -25.69 -12.40 11.24
CA ALA A 85 -26.56 -12.25 12.41
C ALA A 85 -28.01 -11.92 12.03
N ARG A 86 -28.23 -11.19 10.93
CA ARG A 86 -29.58 -10.84 10.43
C ARG A 86 -30.24 -11.91 9.58
N GLN A 87 -29.48 -12.84 9.00
CA GLN A 87 -30.05 -13.94 8.20
C GLN A 87 -30.40 -15.17 9.06
N GLY A 88 -29.83 -15.28 10.26
CA GLY A 88 -30.12 -16.34 11.22
C GLY A 88 -31.22 -16.01 12.24
N ALA A 89 -31.85 -14.83 12.15
CA ALA A 89 -32.94 -14.36 13.02
C ALA A 89 -34.26 -14.27 12.24
#